data_AF-A0A962CDT3-F1
#
_entry.id   AF-A0A962CDT3-F1
#
_cell.length_a   1.000
_cell.length_b   1.000
_cell.length_c   1.000
_cell.angle_alpha   90.00
_cell.angle_beta   90.00
_cell.angle_gamma   90.00
#
_symmetry.space_group_name_H-M   'P 1'
#
loop_
_entity.id
_entity.type
_entity.pdbx_description
1 polymer ?
#
loop_
_entity_poly.entity_id
_entity_poly.type
_entity_poly.pdbx_seq_one_letter_code
_entity_poly.pdbx_strand_id
1 'polypeptide(L)'
;CRDMGKITVSVLDKVGPVNRSAIKINDELEVMARNEAANMQADTIHPLGEARGGEQSWAAYACGAARQAKPSPDAARKPSDVETYPIKEN
;
A
#
# COMPACT_ATOMS: atom_id res chain seq x y z
N CYS A 1 -8.15 -19.93 -0.61
CA CYS A 1 -7.61 -18.78 -1.36
C CYS A 1 -6.91 -19.28 -2.61
N ARG A 2 -6.92 -18.50 -3.70
CA ARG A 2 -6.18 -18.77 -4.93
C ARG A 2 -4.86 -18.01 -4.90
N ASP A 3 -3.78 -18.69 -5.24
CA ASP A 3 -2.48 -18.05 -5.46
C ASP A 3 -2.55 -17.15 -6.69
N MET A 4 -2.21 -15.87 -6.51
CA MET A 4 -2.16 -14.87 -7.57
C MET A 4 -0.71 -14.60 -8.02
N GLY A 5 0.27 -15.05 -7.25
CA GLY A 5 1.69 -14.94 -7.56
C GLY A 5 2.50 -14.26 -6.45
N LYS A 6 3.67 -13.76 -6.85
CA LYS A 6 4.65 -13.12 -5.95
C LYS A 6 4.81 -11.65 -6.30
N ILE A 7 4.83 -10.82 -5.27
CA ILE A 7 5.11 -9.38 -5.34
C ILE A 7 6.46 -9.13 -4.67
N THR A 8 7.33 -8.34 -5.29
CA THR A 8 8.58 -7.86 -4.70
C THR A 8 8.57 -6.34 -4.76
N VAL A 9 8.77 -5.70 -3.61
CA VAL A 9 8.79 -4.24 -3.48
C VAL A 9 10.08 -3.79 -2.82
N SER A 10 10.60 -2.64 -3.27
CA SER A 10 11.84 -2.07 -2.77
C SER A 10 11.72 -0.56 -2.61
N VAL A 11 12.23 -0.01 -1.52
CA VAL A 11 12.47 1.43 -1.36
C VAL A 11 13.95 1.75 -1.61
N LEU A 12 14.23 2.97 -2.06
CA LEU A 12 15.61 3.43 -2.19
C LEU A 12 16.21 3.63 -0.80
N ASP A 13 17.17 2.77 -0.42
CA ASP A 13 17.79 2.75 0.91
C ASP A 13 19.05 3.63 1.01
N LYS A 14 19.59 4.13 -0.13
CA LYS A 14 20.82 4.94 -0.17
C LYS A 14 20.78 6.07 -1.20
N VAL A 15 21.19 7.27 -0.77
CA VAL A 15 21.44 8.41 -1.66
C VAL A 15 22.85 8.96 -1.34
N GLY A 16 23.85 8.56 -2.13
CA GLY A 16 25.23 9.05 -1.98
C GLY A 16 25.94 8.61 -0.67
N PRO A 17 26.91 9.41 -0.15
CA PRO A 17 27.71 9.04 1.04
C PRO A 17 26.95 9.13 2.37
N VAL A 18 25.65 9.43 2.36
CA VAL A 18 24.82 9.58 3.56
C VAL A 18 23.88 8.38 3.66
N ASN A 19 24.10 7.51 4.65
CA ASN A 19 23.11 6.50 5.04
C ASN A 19 21.91 7.23 5.65
N ARG A 20 20.80 7.37 4.91
CA ARG A 20 19.53 7.76 5.54
C ARG A 20 19.13 6.63 6.46
N SER A 21 19.11 6.93 7.76
CA SER A 21 18.81 6.03 8.85
C SER A 21 17.59 5.15 8.52
N ALA A 22 17.78 3.84 8.51
CA ALA A 22 16.73 2.84 8.35
C ALA A 22 15.76 2.90 9.55
N ILE A 23 14.81 3.83 9.51
CA ILE A 23 13.79 4.02 10.54
C ILE A 23 12.46 3.58 9.92
N LYS A 24 12.04 2.36 10.25
CA LYS A 24 10.74 1.71 9.92
C LYS A 24 10.34 1.67 8.43
N ILE A 25 11.13 0.96 7.63
CA ILE A 25 10.83 0.68 6.23
C ILE A 25 9.72 -0.40 6.05
N ASN A 26 9.46 -1.24 7.05
CA ASN A 26 8.53 -2.37 6.93
C ASN A 26 7.08 -1.95 6.65
N ASP A 27 6.59 -0.90 7.31
CA ASP A 27 5.21 -0.43 7.13
C ASP A 27 5.01 0.17 5.73
N GLU A 28 6.02 0.86 5.21
CA GLU A 28 6.02 1.41 3.84
C GLU A 28 6.07 0.31 2.78
N LEU A 29 6.89 -0.73 3.00
CA LEU A 29 6.94 -1.90 2.13
C LEU A 29 5.59 -2.64 2.12
N GLU A 30 4.93 -2.79 3.27
CA GLU A 30 3.59 -3.39 3.31
C GLU A 30 2.59 -2.57 2.49
N VAL A 31 2.58 -1.24 2.63
CA VAL A 31 1.68 -0.37 1.86
C VAL A 31 1.93 -0.51 0.36
N MET A 32 3.20 -0.51 -0.08
CA MET A 32 3.52 -0.75 -1.49
C MET A 32 3.07 -2.14 -1.95
N ALA A 33 3.30 -3.19 -1.15
CA ALA A 33 2.88 -4.54 -1.49
C ALA A 33 1.35 -4.66 -1.62
N ARG A 34 0.58 -3.93 -0.80
CA ARG A 34 -0.89 -3.85 -0.92
C ARG A 34 -1.33 -3.14 -2.19
N ASN A 35 -0.64 -2.09 -2.60
CA ASN A 35 -0.92 -1.39 -3.85
C ASN A 35 -0.67 -2.30 -5.06
N GLU A 36 0.43 -3.05 -5.07
CA GLU A 36 0.71 -4.02 -6.13
C GLU A 36 -0.27 -5.19 -6.12
N ALA A 37 -0.71 -5.65 -4.95
CA ALA A 37 -1.72 -6.69 -4.84
C ALA A 37 -3.05 -6.30 -5.49
N ALA A 38 -3.42 -5.02 -5.41
CA ALA A 38 -4.63 -4.50 -6.07
C ALA A 38 -4.54 -4.62 -7.60
N ASN A 39 -3.36 -4.37 -8.20
CA ASN A 39 -3.13 -4.55 -9.64
C ASN A 39 -3.32 -6.01 -10.09
N MET A 40 -3.07 -6.97 -9.18
CA MET A 40 -3.21 -8.40 -9.40
C MET A 40 -4.55 -8.97 -8.93
N GLN A 41 -5.50 -8.11 -8.54
CA GLN A 41 -6.79 -8.52 -7.97
C GLN A 41 -6.64 -9.50 -6.78
N ALA A 42 -5.53 -9.39 -6.04
CA ALA A 42 -5.31 -10.10 -4.80
C ALA A 42 -5.88 -9.30 -3.62
N ASP A 43 -6.54 -9.99 -2.69
CA ASP A 43 -7.15 -9.38 -1.50
C ASP A 43 -6.35 -9.64 -0.22
N THR A 44 -5.36 -10.52 -0.30
CA THR A 44 -4.57 -10.99 0.83
C THR A 44 -3.10 -11.08 0.43
N ILE A 45 -2.21 -10.54 1.27
CA ILE A 45 -0.75 -10.64 1.11
C ILE A 45 -0.12 -11.31 2.33
N HIS A 46 0.95 -12.08 2.12
CA HIS A 46 1.72 -12.73 3.18
C HIS A 46 3.23 -12.53 2.94
N PRO A 47 4.00 -12.05 3.92
CA PRO A 47 5.44 -11.86 3.74
C PRO A 47 6.13 -13.22 3.60
N LEU A 48 7.02 -13.34 2.61
CA LEU A 48 7.78 -14.57 2.37
C LEU A 48 9.09 -14.65 3.17
N GLY A 49 9.43 -13.58 3.88
CA GLY A 49 10.62 -13.46 4.71
C GLY A 49 10.74 -12.06 5.29
N GLU A 50 11.79 -11.83 6.05
CA GLU A 50 12.11 -10.50 6.60
C GLU A 50 12.55 -9.54 5.50
N ALA A 51 12.24 -8.25 5.68
CA ALA A 51 12.75 -7.20 4.80
C ALA A 51 14.27 -7.07 4.96
N ARG A 52 14.99 -6.94 3.84
CA ARG A 52 16.45 -6.77 3.82
C ARG A 52 16.84 -5.71 2.80
N GLY A 53 17.68 -4.76 3.19
CA GLY A 53 18.16 -3.71 2.28
C GLY A 53 17.04 -2.86 1.67
N GLY A 54 15.95 -2.65 2.40
CA GLY A 54 14.78 -1.93 1.90
C GLY A 54 13.94 -2.70 0.89
N GLU A 55 14.15 -4.00 0.71
CA GLU A 55 13.37 -4.87 -0.17
C GLU A 55 12.66 -5.97 0.63
N GLN A 56 11.44 -6.33 0.21
CA GLN A 56 10.73 -7.50 0.72
C GLN A 56 9.86 -8.15 -0.36
N SER A 57 9.74 -9.47 -0.28
CA SER A 57 8.85 -10.27 -1.14
C SER A 57 7.62 -10.77 -0.37
N TRP A 58 6.50 -10.82 -1.08
CA TRP A 58 5.18 -11.18 -0.57
C TRP A 58 4.51 -12.19 -1.51
N ALA A 59 3.82 -13.17 -0.96
CA ALA A 59 2.85 -13.98 -1.71
C ALA A 59 1.50 -13.26 -1.72
N ALA A 60 0.84 -13.25 -2.87
CA ALA A 60 -0.44 -12.60 -3.10
C ALA A 60 -1.52 -13.65 -3.34
N TYR A 61 -2.67 -13.49 -2.71
CA TYR A 61 -3.78 -14.41 -2.81
C TYR A 61 -5.11 -13.70 -3.06
N ALA A 62 -5.99 -14.34 -3.81
CA ALA A 62 -7.40 -14.00 -3.91
C ALA A 62 -8.20 -15.00 -3.06
N CYS A 63 -8.58 -14.60 -1.86
CA CYS A 63 -9.35 -15.42 -0.94
C CYS A 63 -10.86 -15.35 -1.17
N GLY A 64 -11.35 -14.29 -1.83
CA GLY A 64 -12.74 -14.15 -2.26
C GLY A 64 -13.74 -13.89 -1.12
N ALA A 65 -13.29 -13.77 0.13
CA ALA A 65 -14.17 -13.66 1.30
C ALA A 65 -13.63 -12.80 2.46
N ALA A 66 -12.45 -12.18 2.35
CA ALA A 66 -11.88 -11.37 3.43
C ALA A 66 -12.24 -9.89 3.26
N ARG A 67 -13.51 -9.58 3.51
CA ARG A 67 -14.20 -8.28 3.33
C ARG A 67 -14.82 -8.17 1.92
N GLN A 68 -16.08 -8.61 1.80
CA GLN A 68 -17.03 -7.62 1.29
C GLN A 68 -16.76 -6.38 2.14
N ALA A 69 -16.08 -5.38 1.59
CA ALA A 69 -15.99 -4.09 2.26
C ALA A 69 -17.44 -3.76 2.55
N LYS A 70 -17.86 -3.85 3.82
CA LYS A 70 -19.13 -3.24 4.20
C LYS A 70 -18.99 -1.83 3.66
N PRO A 71 -19.85 -1.38 2.72
CA PRO A 71 -19.71 -0.03 2.22
C PRO A 71 -19.63 0.86 3.47
N SER A 72 -18.52 1.60 3.62
CA SER A 72 -18.43 2.57 4.69
C SER A 72 -19.70 3.40 4.63
N PRO A 73 -20.33 3.76 5.75
CA PRO A 73 -21.51 4.64 5.74
C PRO A 73 -21.28 5.92 4.91
N ASP A 74 -20.01 6.34 4.80
CA ASP A 74 -19.56 7.46 3.96
C ASP A 74 -19.58 7.22 2.44
N ALA A 75 -19.60 5.98 1.96
CA ALA A 75 -19.76 5.71 0.51
C ALA A 75 -21.15 6.11 0.00
N ALA A 76 -22.13 6.25 0.92
CA ALA A 76 -23.46 6.77 0.63
C ALA A 76 -23.61 8.27 0.98
N ARG A 77 -22.57 8.93 1.48
CA ARG A 77 -22.61 10.37 1.75
C ARG A 77 -22.63 11.10 0.42
N LYS A 78 -23.75 11.78 0.12
CA LYS A 78 -23.83 12.75 -0.97
C LYS A 78 -22.62 13.69 -0.88
N PRO A 79 -22.03 14.11 -2.02
CA PRO A 79 -20.93 15.07 -1.99
C PRO A 79 -21.40 16.30 -1.18
N SER A 80 -20.74 16.55 -0.05
CA SER A 80 -20.87 17.83 0.62
C SER A 80 -20.19 18.85 -0.27
N ASP A 81 -20.87 19.95 -0.57
CA ASP A 81 -20.32 21.05 -1.35
C ASP A 81 -18.98 21.48 -0.76
N VAL A 82 -17.88 21.17 -1.46
CA VAL A 82 -16.55 21.63 -1.09
C VAL A 82 -16.46 23.08 -1.56
N GLU A 83 -16.68 24.01 -0.64
CA GLU A 83 -16.53 25.42 -0.93
C GLU A 83 -15.05 25.79 -0.97
N THR A 84 -14.55 26.16 -2.15
CA THR A 84 -13.18 26.67 -2.33
C THR A 84 -13.18 28.19 -2.22
N TYR A 85 -12.38 28.75 -1.32
CA TYR A 85 -12.19 30.21 -1.23
C TYR A 85 -10.97 30.62 -2.08
N PRO A 86 -11.09 31.62 -2.96
CA PRO A 86 -9.94 32.13 -3.70
C PRO A 86 -8.97 32.84 -2.74
N ILE A 87 -7.70 32.47 -2.82
CA ILE A 87 -6.59 33.19 -2.17
C ILE A 87 -6.37 34.49 -2.95
N LYS A 88 -6.57 35.63 -2.30
CA LYS A 88 -6.24 36.94 -2.89
C LYS A 88 -4.72 37.07 -2.93
N GLU A 89 -4.15 37.03 -4.13
CA GLU A 89 -2.76 37.49 -4.36
C GLU A 89 -2.71 39.00 -4.09
N ASN A 90 -1.71 39.44 -3.31
CA ASN A 90 -1.44 40.83 -3.00
C ASN A 90 -0.10 41.26 -3.59
#